data_AF-A0A942RLL4-F1
#
_entry.id   AF-A0A942RLL4-F1
#
_cell.length_a   1.000
_cell.length_b   1.000
_cell.length_c   1.000
_cell.angle_alpha   90.00
_cell.angle_beta   90.00
_cell.angle_gamma   90.00
#
_symmetry.space_group_name_H-M   'P 1'
#
loop_
_entity.id
_entity.type
_entity.pdbx_description
1 polymer ?
#
loop_
_entity_poly.entity_id
_entity_poly.type
_entity_poly.pdbx_seq_one_letter_code
_entity_poly.pdbx_strand_id
1 'polypeptide(L)'
;MKNLLLVCLVHIAFTLTAIAQEQLPPDWIRQHEGIPIEAGLHWDWVTLNPGAVDSMRMAGVDIVHLSIDNLSQMDTLKNWDSTGFQTLIFRSLEHNWIQYYTDAKYTVWEAEETQTGVGDATLERDIEKTDNLGSYIRRKSNLLNSVDTLIRGPYYRQDVRYYTGNCDTVEYRVDFRMMLEQTPPSSPPVESNPEDTICIIQVTQSDISDFSTSPWTIGDTYIINQRVVRLEVFTELSQFDTLSLIYTLENDSAQLDLPSDIESYRTIISGSPCDGLIRSRTYIQFKVIWAGKSDNQGYPAYLLSVDNITVYDERGDELMDPESDAIDRIIAQDNSLQDYHEYVTGWVGIDEPRSIDLYEPIRVVTEILENNTEGGKRPLWFPMAGTWDGAWNNSNPNNLGAMKLNPIVELKKRVGKANIIHNSYLFDIP
;
A
#
# COMPACT_ATOMS: atom_id res chain seq x y z
N MET A 1 52.09 -11.46 10.87
CA MET A 1 50.88 -12.29 11.04
C MET A 1 49.60 -11.48 11.20
N LYS A 2 49.50 -10.47 12.08
CA LYS A 2 48.27 -9.65 12.25
C LYS A 2 47.78 -8.97 10.95
N ASN A 3 48.67 -8.44 10.12
CA ASN A 3 48.28 -7.77 8.87
C ASN A 3 47.79 -8.75 7.78
N LEU A 4 48.25 -9.99 7.79
CA LEU A 4 47.80 -11.01 6.84
C LEU A 4 46.36 -11.45 7.15
N LEU A 5 46.04 -11.59 8.44
CA LEU A 5 44.69 -11.94 8.91
C LEU A 5 43.66 -10.85 8.55
N LEU A 6 44.04 -9.57 8.69
CA LEU A 6 43.17 -8.44 8.34
C LEU A 6 42.90 -8.37 6.84
N VAL A 7 43.92 -8.57 6.00
CA VAL A 7 43.76 -8.59 4.53
C VAL A 7 42.89 -9.76 4.09
N CYS A 8 43.04 -10.94 4.67
CA CYS A 8 42.17 -12.08 4.40
C CYS A 8 40.72 -11.82 4.84
N LEU A 9 40.49 -11.20 5.99
CA LEU A 9 39.14 -10.86 6.47
C LEU A 9 38.47 -9.80 5.58
N VAL A 10 39.20 -8.81 5.10
CA VAL A 10 38.69 -7.81 4.15
C VAL A 10 38.38 -8.46 2.80
N HIS A 11 39.26 -9.33 2.28
CA HIS A 11 38.97 -10.07 1.05
C HIS A 11 37.77 -11.00 1.18
N ILE A 12 37.65 -11.73 2.30
CA ILE A 12 36.51 -12.60 2.58
C ILE A 12 35.23 -11.77 2.71
N ALA A 13 35.27 -10.61 3.36
CA ALA A 13 34.12 -9.72 3.43
C ALA A 13 33.71 -9.19 2.04
N PHE A 14 34.69 -8.81 1.20
CA PHE A 14 34.45 -8.36 -0.17
C PHE A 14 33.90 -9.47 -1.09
N THR A 15 34.44 -10.69 -0.99
CA THR A 15 33.93 -11.83 -1.77
C THR A 15 32.55 -12.26 -1.28
N LEU A 16 32.28 -12.22 0.03
CA LEU A 16 30.95 -12.51 0.56
C LEU A 16 29.90 -11.46 0.14
N THR A 17 30.27 -10.17 0.06
CA THR A 17 29.37 -9.14 -0.50
C THR A 17 29.15 -9.30 -2.00
N ALA A 18 30.17 -9.71 -2.76
CA ALA A 18 30.03 -9.97 -4.19
C ALA A 18 29.14 -11.20 -4.46
N ILE A 19 29.30 -12.27 -3.68
CA ILE A 19 28.44 -13.46 -3.75
C ILE A 19 27.00 -13.13 -3.32
N ALA A 20 26.80 -12.22 -2.35
CA ALA A 20 25.46 -11.78 -1.96
C ALA A 20 24.78 -10.91 -3.04
N GLN A 21 25.54 -10.15 -3.85
CA GLN A 21 25.01 -9.48 -5.05
C GLN A 21 24.68 -10.48 -6.17
N GLU A 22 25.45 -11.57 -6.30
CA GLU A 22 25.21 -12.68 -7.26
C GLU A 22 24.02 -13.58 -6.91
N GLN A 23 23.46 -13.49 -5.69
CA GLN A 23 22.26 -14.23 -5.28
C GLN A 23 20.94 -13.54 -5.66
N LEU A 24 21.00 -12.38 -6.31
CA LEU A 24 19.84 -11.74 -6.87
C LEU A 24 19.54 -12.32 -8.26
N PRO A 25 18.25 -12.45 -8.64
CA PRO A 25 17.81 -12.70 -10.00
C PRO A 25 18.69 -12.07 -11.09
N PRO A 26 19.02 -12.78 -12.19
CA PRO A 26 19.68 -12.16 -13.33
C PRO A 26 18.71 -11.18 -14.02
N ASP A 27 18.74 -9.93 -13.60
CA ASP A 27 18.06 -8.79 -14.21
C ASP A 27 19.07 -7.99 -15.04
N TRP A 28 18.70 -7.66 -16.28
CA TRP A 28 19.56 -6.95 -17.23
C TRP A 28 20.00 -5.57 -16.70
N ILE A 29 19.12 -4.81 -16.04
CA ILE A 29 19.44 -3.46 -15.51
C ILE A 29 20.58 -3.55 -14.48
N ARG A 30 20.53 -4.52 -13.57
CA ARG A 30 21.57 -4.72 -12.55
C ARG A 30 22.89 -5.25 -13.10
N GLN A 31 22.85 -5.94 -14.23
CA GLN A 31 24.03 -6.47 -14.91
C GLN A 31 24.63 -5.48 -15.91
N HIS A 32 23.91 -4.40 -16.23
CA HIS A 32 24.35 -3.38 -17.15
C HIS A 32 25.66 -2.74 -16.68
N GLU A 33 26.62 -2.56 -17.60
CA GLU A 33 27.85 -1.86 -17.28
C GLU A 33 27.57 -0.35 -17.16
N GLY A 34 27.61 0.16 -15.93
CA GLY A 34 27.33 1.56 -15.63
C GLY A 34 25.89 1.80 -15.21
N ILE A 35 25.37 3.01 -15.47
CA ILE A 35 23.98 3.39 -15.16
C ILE A 35 23.22 3.39 -16.49
N PRO A 36 22.27 2.47 -16.72
CA PRO A 36 21.48 2.48 -17.94
C PRO A 36 20.64 3.76 -18.01
N ILE A 37 20.53 4.34 -19.21
CA ILE A 37 19.67 5.50 -19.44
C ILE A 37 18.34 4.99 -19.98
N GLU A 38 17.26 5.35 -19.30
CA GLU A 38 15.90 5.03 -19.72
C GLU A 38 15.18 6.24 -20.32
N ALA A 39 14.19 5.97 -21.17
CA ALA A 39 13.27 6.98 -21.66
C ALA A 39 11.84 6.44 -21.81
N GLY A 40 10.86 7.27 -21.43
CA GLY A 40 9.45 7.00 -21.70
C GLY A 40 9.06 7.40 -23.11
N LEU A 41 8.35 6.51 -23.80
CA LEU A 41 7.93 6.72 -25.19
C LEU A 41 6.46 6.38 -25.39
N HIS A 42 5.82 7.13 -26.28
CA HIS A 42 4.51 6.75 -26.84
C HIS A 42 4.73 6.15 -28.23
N TRP A 43 4.05 5.05 -28.55
CA TRP A 43 4.27 4.34 -29.81
C TRP A 43 4.04 5.22 -31.05
N ASP A 44 2.99 6.03 -31.06
CA ASP A 44 2.74 6.98 -32.15
C ASP A 44 3.89 7.97 -32.33
N TRP A 45 4.53 8.40 -31.24
CA TRP A 45 5.67 9.30 -31.33
C TRP A 45 6.90 8.60 -31.93
N VAL A 46 7.15 7.34 -31.54
CA VAL A 46 8.23 6.50 -32.09
C VAL A 46 8.10 6.38 -33.61
N THR A 47 6.89 6.10 -34.10
CA THR A 47 6.64 5.93 -35.54
C THR A 47 6.70 7.24 -36.32
N LEU A 48 6.28 8.36 -35.73
CA LEU A 48 6.31 9.68 -36.37
C LEU A 48 7.70 10.32 -36.37
N ASN A 49 8.57 9.95 -35.42
CA ASN A 49 9.87 10.59 -35.20
C ASN A 49 11.04 9.59 -35.15
N PRO A 50 11.20 8.68 -36.13
CA PRO A 50 12.22 7.64 -36.08
C PRO A 50 13.65 8.20 -35.96
N GLY A 51 13.97 9.29 -36.64
CA GLY A 51 15.30 9.92 -36.52
C GLY A 51 15.59 10.52 -35.14
N ALA A 52 14.56 10.89 -34.38
CA ALA A 52 14.72 11.32 -32.99
C ALA A 52 15.01 10.11 -32.08
N VAL A 53 14.34 8.98 -32.31
CA VAL A 53 14.61 7.71 -31.62
C VAL A 53 16.02 7.21 -31.93
N ASP A 54 16.48 7.30 -33.18
CA ASP A 54 17.87 7.01 -33.56
C ASP A 54 18.84 7.90 -32.77
N SER A 55 18.54 9.20 -32.66
CA SER A 55 19.35 10.14 -31.90
C SER A 55 19.39 9.80 -30.41
N MET A 56 18.28 9.32 -29.84
CA MET A 56 18.22 8.84 -28.46
C MET A 56 19.09 7.60 -28.28
N ARG A 57 19.02 6.62 -29.20
CA ARG A 57 19.85 5.43 -29.15
C ARG A 57 21.34 5.78 -29.22
N MET A 58 21.73 6.64 -30.17
CA MET A 58 23.10 7.14 -30.29
C MET A 58 23.57 7.93 -29.07
N ALA A 59 22.66 8.59 -28.35
CA ALA A 59 22.96 9.30 -27.11
C ALA A 59 23.13 8.37 -25.89
N GLY A 60 22.94 7.05 -26.07
CA GLY A 60 23.11 6.05 -25.02
C GLY A 60 21.84 5.72 -24.26
N VAL A 61 20.65 6.01 -24.80
CA VAL A 61 19.41 5.45 -24.23
C VAL A 61 19.39 3.95 -24.49
N ASP A 62 19.32 3.18 -23.41
CA ASP A 62 19.38 1.73 -23.41
C ASP A 62 18.03 1.08 -23.24
N ILE A 63 17.17 1.72 -22.43
CA ILE A 63 15.88 1.20 -22.04
C ILE A 63 14.80 2.16 -22.52
N VAL A 64 13.74 1.60 -23.10
CA VAL A 64 12.52 2.34 -23.36
C VAL A 64 11.38 1.74 -22.55
N HIS A 65 10.56 2.60 -21.94
CA HIS A 65 9.34 2.15 -21.29
C HIS A 65 8.10 2.65 -22.04
N LEU A 66 7.20 1.72 -22.39
CA LEU A 66 6.01 1.99 -23.20
C LEU A 66 4.98 0.86 -23.11
N SER A 67 3.80 1.11 -23.68
CA SER A 67 2.79 0.07 -23.93
C SER A 67 3.09 -0.66 -25.23
N ILE A 68 2.85 -1.98 -25.25
CA ILE A 68 2.98 -2.83 -26.42
C ILE A 68 1.59 -3.34 -26.80
N ASP A 69 1.04 -2.86 -27.90
CA ASP A 69 -0.30 -3.22 -28.37
C ASP A 69 -0.28 -4.40 -29.35
N ASN A 70 0.85 -4.66 -30.02
CA ASN A 70 1.02 -5.81 -30.90
C ASN A 70 2.50 -6.21 -31.06
N LEU A 71 2.73 -7.44 -31.50
CA LEU A 71 4.08 -8.03 -31.58
C LEU A 71 5.01 -7.31 -32.57
N SER A 72 4.49 -6.66 -33.62
CA SER A 72 5.34 -5.92 -34.57
C SER A 72 6.04 -4.72 -33.94
N GLN A 73 5.49 -4.18 -32.85
CA GLN A 73 6.14 -3.13 -32.08
C GLN A 73 7.40 -3.67 -31.41
N MET A 74 7.34 -4.87 -30.83
CA MET A 74 8.51 -5.53 -30.24
C MET A 74 9.55 -5.90 -31.31
N ASP A 75 9.12 -6.41 -32.47
CA ASP A 75 10.04 -6.66 -33.59
C ASP A 75 10.79 -5.39 -34.01
N THR A 76 10.10 -4.25 -34.00
CA THR A 76 10.69 -2.95 -34.35
C THR A 76 11.70 -2.50 -33.29
N LEU A 77 11.34 -2.56 -32.01
CA LEU A 77 12.23 -2.16 -30.91
C LEU A 77 13.46 -3.05 -30.79
N LYS A 78 13.29 -4.37 -30.94
CA LYS A 78 14.37 -5.36 -30.91
C LYS A 78 15.41 -5.14 -32.01
N ASN A 79 14.95 -4.74 -33.20
CA ASN A 79 15.81 -4.58 -34.36
C ASN A 79 16.21 -3.12 -34.63
N TRP A 80 15.90 -2.21 -33.70
CA TRP A 80 16.17 -0.78 -33.86
C TRP A 80 17.68 -0.51 -33.95
N ASP A 81 18.09 0.17 -35.01
CA ASP A 81 19.49 0.57 -35.26
C ASP A 81 20.52 -0.55 -34.96
N SER A 82 20.20 -1.78 -35.40
CA SER A 82 21.01 -3.02 -35.28
C SER A 82 21.30 -3.56 -33.86
N THR A 83 21.08 -2.78 -32.80
CA THR A 83 21.35 -3.17 -31.40
C THR A 83 20.09 -3.34 -30.56
N GLY A 84 18.98 -2.74 -31.01
CA GLY A 84 17.69 -2.76 -30.33
C GLY A 84 17.68 -1.95 -29.03
N PHE A 85 16.48 -1.86 -28.45
CA PHE A 85 16.28 -1.39 -27.08
C PHE A 85 15.95 -2.56 -26.15
N GLN A 86 16.31 -2.41 -24.89
CA GLN A 86 15.67 -3.13 -23.81
C GLN A 86 14.35 -2.44 -23.44
N THR A 87 13.39 -3.21 -22.96
CA THR A 87 12.01 -2.74 -22.82
C THR A 87 11.47 -2.98 -21.42
N LEU A 88 10.91 -1.93 -20.82
CA LEU A 88 10.07 -2.00 -19.64
C LEU A 88 8.62 -1.76 -20.05
N ILE A 89 7.70 -2.60 -19.59
CA ILE A 89 6.35 -2.63 -20.17
C ILE A 89 5.30 -2.20 -19.14
N PHE A 90 4.43 -1.29 -19.54
CA PHE A 90 3.24 -0.91 -18.77
C PHE A 90 2.07 -1.88 -19.04
N ARG A 91 1.79 -2.08 -20.33
CA ARG A 91 0.67 -2.83 -20.88
C ARG A 91 1.16 -3.70 -22.03
N SER A 92 0.69 -4.93 -22.14
CA SER A 92 1.00 -5.81 -23.28
C SER A 92 -0.26 -6.40 -23.90
N LEU A 93 -0.40 -6.31 -25.21
CA LEU A 93 -1.48 -6.88 -26.02
C LEU A 93 -2.87 -6.60 -25.40
N GLU A 94 -3.12 -5.34 -25.06
CA GLU A 94 -4.35 -4.85 -24.39
C GLU A 94 -4.53 -5.27 -22.92
N HIS A 95 -3.62 -6.06 -22.34
CA HIS A 95 -3.64 -6.46 -20.93
C HIS A 95 -2.87 -5.49 -20.02
N ASN A 96 -3.49 -5.07 -18.92
CA ASN A 96 -2.91 -4.17 -17.91
C ASN A 96 -3.02 -4.70 -16.47
N TRP A 97 -3.13 -6.02 -16.30
CA TRP A 97 -3.29 -6.70 -15.01
C TRP A 97 -2.17 -6.40 -14.02
N ILE A 98 -0.92 -6.30 -14.47
CA ILE A 98 0.22 -6.02 -13.57
C ILE A 98 0.08 -4.63 -12.94
N GLN A 99 -0.24 -3.59 -13.71
CA GLN A 99 -0.53 -2.27 -13.12
C GLN A 99 -1.83 -2.27 -12.33
N TYR A 100 -2.87 -2.91 -12.85
CA TYR A 100 -4.19 -2.98 -12.23
C TYR A 100 -4.13 -3.53 -10.80
N TYR A 101 -3.37 -4.60 -10.57
CA TYR A 101 -3.21 -5.22 -9.25
C TYR A 101 -2.14 -4.55 -8.39
N THR A 102 -1.14 -3.87 -8.96
CA THR A 102 -0.23 -3.02 -8.15
C THR A 102 -0.90 -1.73 -7.67
N ASP A 103 -2.02 -1.35 -8.29
CA ASP A 103 -2.93 -0.29 -7.86
C ASP A 103 -4.07 -0.80 -6.96
N ALA A 104 -4.13 -2.09 -6.64
CA ALA A 104 -5.12 -2.57 -5.68
C ALA A 104 -4.87 -1.99 -4.28
N LYS A 105 -5.88 -1.98 -3.43
CA LYS A 105 -5.76 -1.54 -2.03
C LYS A 105 -5.95 -2.74 -1.11
N TYR A 106 -4.96 -3.00 -0.26
CA TYR A 106 -5.04 -4.04 0.78
C TYR A 106 -4.05 -3.75 1.91
N THR A 107 -4.51 -3.72 3.16
CA THR A 107 -3.65 -3.67 4.35
C THR A 107 -4.35 -4.29 5.55
N VAL A 108 -3.59 -5.06 6.32
CA VAL A 108 -4.01 -5.57 7.63
C VAL A 108 -3.36 -4.72 8.72
N TRP A 109 -4.18 -4.23 9.64
CA TRP A 109 -3.77 -3.49 10.82
C TRP A 109 -4.01 -4.32 12.07
N GLU A 110 -2.95 -4.87 12.64
CA GLU A 110 -3.01 -5.67 13.88
C GLU A 110 -3.34 -4.78 15.09
N ALA A 111 -4.23 -5.25 15.97
CA ALA A 111 -4.66 -4.49 17.14
C ALA A 111 -3.59 -4.43 18.24
N GLU A 112 -2.72 -5.43 18.32
CA GLU A 112 -1.63 -5.52 19.30
C GLU A 112 -0.39 -4.70 18.97
N GLU A 113 -0.46 -3.91 17.90
CA GLU A 113 0.62 -3.13 17.26
C GLU A 113 1.34 -3.88 16.13
N THR A 114 1.96 -3.13 15.22
CA THR A 114 2.70 -3.71 14.09
C THR A 114 3.98 -4.40 14.56
N GLN A 115 4.20 -5.62 14.08
CA GLN A 115 5.38 -6.41 14.42
C GLN A 115 6.67 -5.71 13.97
N THR A 116 7.71 -5.81 14.80
CA THR A 116 9.02 -5.23 14.50
C THR A 116 9.57 -5.79 13.19
N GLY A 117 9.91 -4.89 12.26
CA GLY A 117 10.49 -5.25 10.97
C GLY A 117 9.50 -5.37 9.82
N VAL A 118 8.19 -5.40 10.08
CA VAL A 118 7.14 -5.36 9.05
C VAL A 118 6.85 -3.93 8.60
N GLY A 119 6.80 -2.99 9.55
CA GLY A 119 6.54 -1.57 9.33
C GLY A 119 6.49 -0.83 10.67
N ASP A 120 6.46 0.50 10.63
CA ASP A 120 6.34 1.37 11.81
C ASP A 120 4.94 1.99 11.93
N ALA A 121 4.15 2.04 10.85
CA ALA A 121 2.76 2.48 10.90
C ALA A 121 1.92 1.45 11.66
N THR A 122 1.11 1.86 12.63
CA THR A 122 0.37 0.96 13.52
C THR A 122 -0.92 1.58 14.05
N LEU A 123 -1.87 0.74 14.46
CA LEU A 123 -2.99 1.15 15.31
C LEU A 123 -2.49 1.50 16.71
N GLU A 124 -3.20 2.43 17.36
CA GLU A 124 -3.01 2.82 18.75
C GLU A 124 -4.12 2.21 19.60
N ARG A 125 -3.75 1.39 20.59
CA ARG A 125 -4.68 0.88 21.59
C ARG A 125 -4.67 1.74 22.85
N ASP A 126 -5.79 1.78 23.55
CA ASP A 126 -5.85 2.33 24.90
C ASP A 126 -5.28 1.33 25.91
N ILE A 127 -4.02 1.53 26.30
CA ILE A 127 -3.30 0.65 27.24
C ILE A 127 -3.92 0.63 28.64
N GLU A 128 -4.65 1.68 29.03
CA GLU A 128 -5.30 1.74 30.32
C GLU A 128 -6.54 0.86 30.31
N LYS A 129 -7.26 0.82 29.18
CA LYS A 129 -8.54 0.09 29.02
C LYS A 129 -8.40 -1.31 28.45
N THR A 130 -7.26 -1.67 27.87
CA THR A 130 -7.07 -2.95 27.14
C THR A 130 -5.87 -3.76 27.66
N ASP A 131 -6.04 -5.08 27.66
CA ASP A 131 -4.97 -6.06 27.79
C ASP A 131 -4.50 -6.51 26.39
N ASN A 132 -3.19 -6.64 26.19
CA ASN A 132 -2.63 -7.26 24.99
C ASN A 132 -2.42 -8.76 25.27
N LEU A 133 -3.06 -9.62 24.47
CA LEU A 133 -3.02 -11.07 24.62
C LEU A 133 -2.12 -11.76 23.57
N GLY A 134 -1.33 -10.98 22.84
CA GLY A 134 -0.31 -11.44 21.90
C GLY A 134 -0.77 -11.48 20.45
N SER A 135 -2.02 -11.86 20.19
CA SER A 135 -2.60 -11.93 18.84
C SER A 135 -3.94 -11.18 18.71
N TYR A 136 -4.34 -10.50 19.77
CA TYR A 136 -5.50 -9.62 19.84
C TYR A 136 -5.41 -8.81 21.13
N ILE A 137 -6.16 -7.73 21.19
CA ILE A 137 -6.37 -6.98 22.43
C ILE A 137 -7.76 -7.27 22.98
N ARG A 138 -7.92 -7.13 24.30
CA ARG A 138 -9.20 -7.30 24.97
C ARG A 138 -9.47 -6.18 25.96
N ARG A 139 -10.71 -5.74 26.06
CA ARG A 139 -11.13 -4.83 27.14
C ARG A 139 -10.87 -5.45 28.51
N LYS A 140 -10.28 -4.68 29.43
CA LYS A 140 -10.10 -5.09 30.83
C LYS A 140 -11.43 -5.27 31.54
N SER A 141 -11.56 -6.36 32.29
CA SER A 141 -12.75 -6.69 33.08
C SER A 141 -12.82 -5.97 34.44
N ASN A 142 -11.67 -5.58 34.98
CA ASN A 142 -11.54 -5.02 36.34
C ASN A 142 -11.70 -3.49 36.41
N LEU A 143 -12.11 -2.85 35.33
CA LEU A 143 -12.34 -1.40 35.27
C LEU A 143 -13.83 -1.12 35.27
N LEU A 144 -14.23 -0.03 35.94
CA LEU A 144 -15.59 0.47 35.81
C LEU A 144 -15.92 0.71 34.34
N ASN A 145 -17.15 0.39 34.00
CA ASN A 145 -17.64 0.52 32.64
C ASN A 145 -17.79 2.01 32.29
N SER A 146 -17.34 2.37 31.10
CA SER A 146 -17.41 3.72 30.53
C SER A 146 -17.43 3.61 29.02
N VAL A 147 -17.91 4.63 28.31
CA VAL A 147 -17.74 4.70 26.86
C VAL A 147 -16.27 5.03 26.58
N ASP A 148 -15.56 4.13 25.91
CA ASP A 148 -14.10 4.18 25.75
C ASP A 148 -13.71 3.96 24.28
N THR A 149 -12.73 4.69 23.76
CA THR A 149 -12.10 4.34 22.48
C THR A 149 -11.01 3.30 22.73
N LEU A 150 -11.26 2.04 22.37
CA LEU A 150 -10.32 0.95 22.62
C LEU A 150 -9.14 0.96 21.65
N ILE A 151 -9.41 1.30 20.39
CA ILE A 151 -8.44 1.38 19.29
C ILE A 151 -8.74 2.63 18.46
N ARG A 152 -7.68 3.28 17.97
CA ARG A 152 -7.72 4.33 16.96
C ARG A 152 -6.48 4.28 16.04
N GLY A 153 -6.45 5.13 15.01
CA GLY A 153 -5.30 5.25 14.09
C GLY A 153 -5.51 4.47 12.78
N PRO A 154 -4.49 4.34 11.93
CA PRO A 154 -3.10 4.77 12.14
C PRO A 154 -2.84 6.24 11.80
N TYR A 155 -3.85 7.00 11.37
CA TYR A 155 -3.68 8.36 10.80
C TYR A 155 -2.75 8.34 9.60
N TYR A 156 -3.25 7.83 8.47
CA TYR A 156 -2.48 7.66 7.26
C TYR A 156 -3.18 8.24 6.03
N ARG A 157 -2.51 8.16 4.89
CA ARG A 157 -2.99 8.63 3.60
C ARG A 157 -3.73 7.49 2.88
N GLN A 158 -4.92 7.77 2.35
CA GLN A 158 -5.66 6.89 1.45
C GLN A 158 -6.02 7.60 0.15
N ASP A 159 -6.08 6.85 -0.95
CA ASP A 159 -6.32 7.40 -2.28
C ASP A 159 -7.81 7.55 -2.54
N VAL A 160 -8.21 8.65 -3.17
CA VAL A 160 -9.61 8.86 -3.56
C VAL A 160 -9.95 8.08 -4.83
N ARG A 161 -8.98 7.93 -5.74
CA ARG A 161 -9.14 7.33 -7.06
C ARG A 161 -7.99 6.37 -7.37
N TYR A 162 -8.29 5.37 -8.19
CA TYR A 162 -7.29 4.48 -8.76
C TYR A 162 -6.28 5.23 -9.63
N TYR A 163 -5.01 4.83 -9.59
CA TYR A 163 -3.94 5.30 -10.47
C TYR A 163 -4.09 4.76 -11.89
N THR A 164 -4.79 3.64 -12.05
CA THR A 164 -4.98 2.91 -13.30
C THR A 164 -6.46 2.90 -13.71
N GLY A 165 -6.73 2.82 -15.02
CA GLY A 165 -8.09 2.76 -15.55
C GLY A 165 -8.75 4.13 -15.73
N ASN A 166 -10.08 4.17 -15.60
CA ASN A 166 -10.92 5.34 -15.91
C ASN A 166 -11.01 6.38 -14.77
N CYS A 167 -10.03 6.39 -13.88
CA CYS A 167 -10.02 7.24 -12.68
C CYS A 167 -11.24 7.03 -11.77
N ASP A 168 -11.70 5.79 -11.67
CA ASP A 168 -12.79 5.42 -10.79
C ASP A 168 -12.42 5.72 -9.34
N THR A 169 -13.43 6.14 -8.57
CA THR A 169 -13.31 6.33 -7.14
C THR A 169 -13.07 4.98 -6.47
N VAL A 170 -12.13 4.95 -5.52
CA VAL A 170 -11.89 3.74 -4.73
C VAL A 170 -13.04 3.55 -3.75
N GLU A 171 -13.73 2.43 -3.87
CA GLU A 171 -14.66 1.94 -2.86
C GLU A 171 -13.91 1.00 -1.91
N TYR A 172 -13.65 1.52 -0.71
CA TYR A 172 -12.97 0.77 0.33
C TYR A 172 -13.97 -0.07 1.12
N ARG A 173 -13.59 -1.30 1.43
CA ARG A 173 -14.15 -2.13 2.47
C ARG A 173 -13.18 -2.17 3.66
N VAL A 174 -13.74 -2.11 4.86
CA VAL A 174 -12.98 -2.33 6.09
C VAL A 174 -13.67 -3.36 6.96
N ASP A 175 -12.92 -4.37 7.36
CA ASP A 175 -13.37 -5.52 8.12
C ASP A 175 -12.73 -5.50 9.51
N PHE A 176 -13.56 -5.43 10.54
CA PHE A 176 -13.15 -5.46 11.95
C PHE A 176 -13.34 -6.88 12.48
N ARG A 177 -12.25 -7.58 12.77
CA ARG A 177 -12.28 -8.93 13.32
C ARG A 177 -12.37 -8.88 14.85
N MET A 178 -13.52 -9.23 15.40
CA MET A 178 -13.84 -9.00 16.81
C MET A 178 -14.51 -10.21 17.46
N MET A 179 -14.35 -10.35 18.78
CA MET A 179 -14.96 -11.41 19.57
C MET A 179 -15.59 -10.81 20.82
N LEU A 180 -16.79 -11.28 21.18
CA LEU A 180 -17.48 -10.88 22.41
C LEU A 180 -17.50 -12.03 23.41
N GLU A 181 -17.04 -11.78 24.62
CA GLU A 181 -17.09 -12.73 25.73
C GLU A 181 -18.01 -12.22 26.83
N GLN A 182 -18.73 -13.10 27.51
CA GLN A 182 -19.43 -12.72 28.73
C GLN A 182 -18.43 -12.61 29.88
N THR A 183 -18.51 -11.55 30.68
CA THR A 183 -17.65 -11.40 31.86
C THR A 183 -17.97 -12.51 32.88
N PRO A 184 -17.02 -13.39 33.25
CA PRO A 184 -17.25 -14.46 34.21
C PRO A 184 -17.58 -13.91 35.62
N PRO A 185 -18.45 -14.61 36.36
CA PRO A 185 -19.81 -14.20 36.64
C PRO A 185 -19.91 -12.99 37.57
N SER A 186 -20.56 -11.92 37.09
CA SER A 186 -21.24 -10.97 37.96
C SER A 186 -22.63 -11.52 38.31
N SER A 187 -22.84 -11.81 39.59
CA SER A 187 -24.13 -12.23 40.12
C SER A 187 -24.91 -10.99 40.58
N PRO A 188 -26.20 -10.83 40.19
CA PRO A 188 -26.98 -11.66 39.28
C PRO A 188 -26.67 -11.40 37.79
N PRO A 189 -26.91 -12.38 36.89
CA PRO A 189 -26.64 -12.24 35.46
C PRO A 189 -27.39 -11.05 34.87
N VAL A 190 -26.68 -10.25 34.08
CA VAL A 190 -27.25 -9.12 33.35
C VAL A 190 -28.30 -9.64 32.36
N GLU A 191 -29.49 -9.04 32.37
CA GLU A 191 -30.54 -9.37 31.41
C GLU A 191 -30.02 -9.06 29.99
N SER A 192 -29.88 -10.11 29.19
CA SER A 192 -29.39 -10.01 27.81
C SER A 192 -30.51 -9.48 26.93
N ASN A 193 -30.34 -8.29 26.36
CA ASN A 193 -31.22 -7.76 25.32
C ASN A 193 -30.43 -7.72 23.99
N PRO A 194 -30.88 -8.44 22.95
CA PRO A 194 -30.22 -8.49 21.64
C PRO A 194 -29.95 -7.10 21.02
N GLU A 195 -30.79 -6.11 21.35
CA GLU A 195 -30.69 -4.74 20.85
C GLU A 195 -29.63 -3.88 21.56
N ASP A 196 -29.00 -4.42 22.60
CA ASP A 196 -28.02 -3.69 23.39
C ASP A 196 -26.79 -3.35 22.55
N THR A 197 -26.40 -2.07 22.58
CA THR A 197 -25.16 -1.64 21.94
C THR A 197 -23.98 -2.23 22.68
N ILE A 198 -23.03 -2.80 21.93
CA ILE A 198 -21.75 -3.34 22.42
C ILE A 198 -20.63 -2.37 22.09
N CYS A 199 -20.56 -1.92 20.84
CA CYS A 199 -19.56 -0.96 20.40
C CYS A 199 -20.04 -0.17 19.19
N ILE A 200 -19.24 0.80 18.79
CA ILE A 200 -19.37 1.55 17.55
C ILE A 200 -18.05 1.40 16.81
N ILE A 201 -18.10 0.89 15.57
CA ILE A 201 -16.96 0.87 14.67
C ILE A 201 -17.06 2.06 13.72
N GLN A 202 -15.93 2.73 13.45
CA GLN A 202 -15.92 3.95 12.63
C GLN A 202 -14.71 4.01 11.71
N VAL A 203 -14.93 4.60 10.54
CA VAL A 203 -13.89 5.19 9.69
C VAL A 203 -14.03 6.70 9.81
N THR A 204 -12.94 7.38 10.12
CA THR A 204 -12.96 8.84 10.32
C THR A 204 -11.76 9.49 9.67
N GLN A 205 -11.90 10.76 9.32
CA GLN A 205 -10.83 11.62 8.84
C GLN A 205 -10.64 12.78 9.82
N SER A 206 -9.40 13.19 10.06
CA SER A 206 -9.12 14.34 10.90
C SER A 206 -8.40 15.45 10.16
N ASP A 207 -8.64 16.68 10.58
CA ASP A 207 -7.83 17.83 10.18
C ASP A 207 -6.65 18.05 11.11
N ILE A 208 -5.72 18.89 10.66
CA ILE A 208 -4.69 19.47 11.51
C ILE A 208 -5.15 20.88 11.90
N SER A 209 -5.43 21.06 13.20
CA SER A 209 -5.96 22.33 13.72
C SER A 209 -4.93 23.45 13.73
N ASP A 210 -3.64 23.13 13.86
CA ASP A 210 -2.59 24.13 13.93
C ASP A 210 -1.25 23.61 13.38
N PHE A 211 -0.83 24.18 12.25
CA PHE A 211 0.46 23.93 11.63
C PHE A 211 1.60 24.76 12.25
N SER A 212 1.26 25.76 13.08
CA SER A 212 2.19 26.71 13.68
C SER A 212 2.75 26.27 15.04
N THR A 213 2.14 25.27 15.68
CA THR A 213 2.64 24.68 16.93
C THR A 213 3.53 23.48 16.68
N SER A 214 4.55 23.29 17.51
CA SER A 214 5.33 22.04 17.56
C SER A 214 5.13 21.40 18.94
N PRO A 215 4.51 20.22 19.04
CA PRO A 215 3.98 19.38 17.95
C PRO A 215 2.69 19.92 17.28
N TRP A 216 2.38 19.40 16.09
CA TRP A 216 1.07 19.57 15.47
C TRP A 216 -0.03 18.91 16.31
N THR A 217 -1.23 19.46 16.22
CA THR A 217 -2.40 18.94 16.94
C THR A 217 -3.47 18.48 15.95
N ILE A 218 -4.13 17.37 16.29
CA ILE A 218 -5.32 16.90 15.57
C ILE A 218 -6.45 17.87 15.89
N GLY A 219 -7.06 18.40 14.83
CA GLY A 219 -8.23 19.26 14.91
C GLY A 219 -9.52 18.47 14.93
N ASP A 220 -10.49 18.98 14.18
CA ASP A 220 -11.79 18.35 14.04
C ASP A 220 -11.66 16.97 13.38
N THR A 221 -12.58 16.07 13.75
CA THR A 221 -12.62 14.70 13.23
C THR A 221 -14.01 14.39 12.70
N TYR A 222 -14.07 13.98 11.45
CA TYR A 222 -15.29 13.69 10.71
C TYR A 222 -15.48 12.19 10.57
N ILE A 223 -16.72 11.75 10.76
CA ILE A 223 -17.09 10.36 10.55
C ILE A 223 -17.41 10.18 9.07
N ILE A 224 -16.60 9.39 8.38
CA ILE A 224 -16.83 8.98 6.99
C ILE A 224 -17.95 7.94 6.97
N ASN A 225 -17.79 6.89 7.79
CA ASN A 225 -18.82 5.88 7.98
C ASN A 225 -18.74 5.29 9.39
N GLN A 226 -19.86 4.81 9.90
CA GLN A 226 -19.94 4.14 11.20
C GLN A 226 -21.04 3.09 11.24
N ARG A 227 -20.85 2.11 12.14
CA ARG A 227 -21.87 1.13 12.49
C ARG A 227 -21.95 0.97 13.99
N VAL A 228 -23.17 1.09 14.52
CA VAL A 228 -23.48 0.70 15.90
C VAL A 228 -23.64 -0.82 15.92
N VAL A 229 -22.78 -1.49 16.66
CA VAL A 229 -22.76 -2.95 16.80
C VAL A 229 -23.58 -3.32 18.01
N ARG A 230 -24.61 -4.15 17.80
CA ARG A 230 -25.50 -4.66 18.83
C ARG A 230 -25.12 -6.08 19.22
N LEU A 231 -25.61 -6.52 20.38
CA LEU A 231 -25.36 -7.86 20.89
C LEU A 231 -25.79 -8.95 19.92
N GLU A 232 -26.95 -8.77 19.26
CA GLU A 232 -27.49 -9.73 18.27
C GLU A 232 -26.55 -10.04 17.11
N VAL A 233 -25.60 -9.14 16.81
CA VAL A 233 -24.65 -9.33 15.71
C VAL A 233 -23.65 -10.45 16.05
N PHE A 234 -23.35 -10.65 17.34
CA PHE A 234 -22.50 -11.75 17.81
C PHE A 234 -23.34 -13.02 17.97
N THR A 235 -23.47 -13.79 16.90
CA THR A 235 -24.30 -15.02 16.89
C THR A 235 -23.81 -16.07 17.87
N GLU A 236 -22.49 -16.15 18.09
CA GLU A 236 -21.86 -17.03 19.06
C GLU A 236 -20.85 -16.24 19.91
N LEU A 237 -20.96 -16.33 21.23
CA LEU A 237 -19.98 -15.73 22.15
C LEU A 237 -18.68 -16.52 22.13
N SER A 238 -17.58 -15.85 22.47
CA SER A 238 -16.23 -16.41 22.51
C SER A 238 -15.75 -16.95 21.15
N GLN A 239 -16.28 -16.42 20.06
CA GLN A 239 -15.79 -16.65 18.70
C GLN A 239 -15.54 -15.33 17.99
N PHE A 240 -14.56 -15.33 17.09
CA PHE A 240 -14.29 -14.18 16.23
C PHE A 240 -15.29 -14.13 15.10
N ASP A 241 -15.86 -12.95 14.91
CA ASP A 241 -16.72 -12.59 13.81
C ASP A 241 -16.14 -11.35 13.10
N THR A 242 -16.56 -11.11 11.86
CA THR A 242 -16.06 -10.01 11.03
C THR A 242 -17.18 -9.02 10.75
N LEU A 243 -16.97 -7.78 11.18
CA LEU A 243 -17.92 -6.70 10.96
C LEU A 243 -17.39 -5.70 9.93
N SER A 244 -18.13 -5.55 8.83
CA SER A 244 -17.69 -4.73 7.71
C SER A 244 -18.33 -3.35 7.66
N LEU A 245 -17.60 -2.39 7.09
CA LEU A 245 -18.11 -1.11 6.55
C LEU A 245 -17.62 -0.96 5.10
N ILE A 246 -18.38 -0.23 4.29
CA ILE A 246 -17.99 0.17 2.93
C ILE A 246 -18.00 1.70 2.87
N TYR A 247 -16.97 2.33 2.30
CA TYR A 247 -16.87 3.79 2.21
C TYR A 247 -16.12 4.24 0.97
N THR A 248 -16.34 5.50 0.57
CA THR A 248 -15.59 6.18 -0.49
C THR A 248 -15.09 7.52 0.06
N LEU A 249 -14.08 8.10 -0.59
CA LEU A 249 -13.47 9.38 -0.16
C LEU A 249 -13.79 10.56 -1.09
N GLU A 250 -14.63 10.34 -2.13
CA GLU A 250 -14.95 11.34 -3.14
C GLU A 250 -15.94 12.41 -2.64
N ASN A 251 -16.90 12.03 -1.79
CA ASN A 251 -18.09 12.83 -1.48
C ASN A 251 -18.32 13.12 0.02
N ASP A 252 -17.27 13.20 0.84
CA ASP A 252 -17.41 13.69 2.22
C ASP A 252 -17.67 15.20 2.27
N SER A 253 -18.91 15.51 1.90
CA SER A 253 -19.61 16.78 1.77
C SER A 253 -19.86 17.50 3.10
N ALA A 254 -19.20 17.09 4.19
CA ALA A 254 -19.43 17.67 5.50
C ALA A 254 -18.74 19.03 5.69
N GLN A 255 -17.78 19.42 4.84
CA GLN A 255 -17.08 20.70 5.01
C GLN A 255 -16.74 21.41 3.71
N LEU A 256 -17.24 22.64 3.64
CA LEU A 256 -16.97 23.63 2.60
C LEU A 256 -15.57 24.25 2.70
N ASP A 257 -14.79 23.91 3.73
CA ASP A 257 -13.43 24.39 3.94
C ASP A 257 -12.57 23.27 4.54
N LEU A 258 -11.83 22.55 3.67
CA LEU A 258 -10.76 21.60 4.03
C LEU A 258 -11.24 20.28 4.71
N PRO A 259 -10.41 19.21 4.74
CA PRO A 259 -9.03 19.10 4.28
C PRO A 259 -8.90 19.08 2.77
N SER A 260 -8.00 19.91 2.25
CA SER A 260 -7.64 19.99 0.84
C SER A 260 -7.19 18.61 0.37
N ASP A 261 -7.66 18.21 -0.82
CA ASP A 261 -7.03 17.11 -1.54
C ASP A 261 -5.53 17.41 -1.67
N ILE A 262 -4.69 16.42 -1.34
CA ILE A 262 -3.32 16.46 -1.85
C ILE A 262 -3.43 16.03 -3.31
N GLU A 263 -3.44 17.03 -4.18
CA GLU A 263 -3.37 16.82 -5.62
C GLU A 263 -1.93 16.52 -6.01
N SER A 264 -1.74 15.52 -6.85
CA SER A 264 -0.46 15.19 -7.46
C SER A 264 -0.70 14.82 -8.91
N TYR A 265 0.18 15.21 -9.81
CA TYR A 265 0.01 14.87 -11.21
C TYR A 265 0.32 13.39 -11.43
N ARG A 266 -0.50 12.71 -12.23
CA ARG A 266 -0.12 11.43 -12.82
C ARG A 266 1.02 11.70 -13.81
N THR A 267 2.15 11.01 -13.70
CA THR A 267 3.17 11.10 -14.76
C THR A 267 2.73 10.39 -16.04
N ILE A 268 1.73 9.49 -15.95
CA ILE A 268 1.19 8.73 -17.07
C ILE A 268 -0.25 9.19 -17.34
N ILE A 269 -0.44 9.88 -18.47
CA ILE A 269 -1.74 10.36 -18.94
C ILE A 269 -2.52 9.14 -19.47
N SER A 270 -3.40 8.56 -18.64
CA SER A 270 -4.53 7.81 -19.18
C SER A 270 -5.44 8.81 -19.90
N GLY A 271 -5.99 8.40 -21.05
CA GLY A 271 -6.86 9.26 -21.85
C GLY A 271 -8.04 9.84 -21.05
N SER A 272 -8.67 10.86 -21.60
CA SER A 272 -9.96 11.42 -21.13
C SER A 272 -10.91 10.29 -20.66
N PRO A 273 -11.56 10.40 -19.48
CA PRO A 273 -11.98 11.63 -18.80
C PRO A 273 -11.13 12.05 -17.59
N CYS A 274 -9.97 11.44 -17.37
CA CYS A 274 -9.12 11.76 -16.22
C CYS A 274 -8.57 13.20 -16.27
N ASP A 275 -8.68 13.95 -15.17
CA ASP A 275 -8.11 15.30 -15.01
C ASP A 275 -6.59 15.29 -14.77
N GLY A 276 -5.98 14.10 -14.81
CA GLY A 276 -4.55 13.90 -14.55
C GLY A 276 -4.15 14.04 -13.09
N LEU A 277 -5.11 14.24 -12.17
CA LEU A 277 -4.84 14.41 -10.75
C LEU A 277 -5.02 13.08 -9.99
N ILE A 278 -4.04 12.76 -9.18
CA ILE A 278 -4.12 11.80 -8.07
C ILE A 278 -4.59 12.60 -6.88
N ARG A 279 -5.71 12.18 -6.30
CA ARG A 279 -6.30 12.78 -5.10
C ARG A 279 -6.24 11.78 -3.97
N SER A 280 -5.98 12.27 -2.77
CA SER A 280 -5.89 11.44 -1.57
C SER A 280 -6.32 12.22 -0.35
N ARG A 281 -6.88 11.52 0.63
CA ARG A 281 -7.18 12.05 1.96
C ARG A 281 -6.07 11.68 2.93
N THR A 282 -5.85 12.51 3.94
CA THR A 282 -4.83 12.29 4.97
C THR A 282 -5.49 12.14 6.34
N TYR A 283 -4.73 11.58 7.29
CA TYR A 283 -5.18 11.34 8.67
C TYR A 283 -6.45 10.48 8.75
N ILE A 284 -6.60 9.52 7.83
CA ILE A 284 -7.63 8.50 7.93
C ILE A 284 -7.32 7.59 9.12
N GLN A 285 -8.34 7.27 9.90
CA GLN A 285 -8.25 6.41 11.07
C GLN A 285 -9.48 5.52 11.22
N PHE A 286 -9.27 4.35 11.82
CA PHE A 286 -10.28 3.37 12.18
C PHE A 286 -10.42 3.33 13.69
N LYS A 287 -11.65 3.33 14.19
CA LYS A 287 -11.92 3.35 15.64
C LYS A 287 -12.83 2.20 16.05
N VAL A 288 -12.55 1.67 17.23
CA VAL A 288 -13.46 0.78 17.96
C VAL A 288 -13.80 1.45 19.28
N ILE A 289 -15.05 1.91 19.41
CA ILE A 289 -15.55 2.61 20.60
C ILE A 289 -16.44 1.66 21.39
N TRP A 290 -16.00 1.25 22.57
CA TRP A 290 -16.80 0.45 23.49
C TRP A 290 -17.98 1.26 24.04
N ALA A 291 -19.16 0.66 24.02
CA ALA A 291 -20.41 1.25 24.52
C ALA A 291 -21.32 0.21 25.22
N GLY A 292 -20.74 -0.96 25.57
CA GLY A 292 -21.45 -2.07 26.19
C GLY A 292 -21.98 -1.74 27.58
N LYS A 293 -23.02 -2.47 28.00
CA LYS A 293 -23.67 -2.27 29.30
C LYS A 293 -22.79 -2.69 30.48
N SER A 294 -23.07 -2.05 31.62
CA SER A 294 -22.54 -2.45 32.91
C SER A 294 -23.38 -3.57 33.53
N ASP A 295 -22.75 -4.36 34.40
CA ASP A 295 -23.43 -5.19 35.38
C ASP A 295 -23.92 -4.37 36.59
N ASN A 296 -24.50 -5.06 37.56
CA ASN A 296 -25.06 -4.46 38.77
C ASN A 296 -24.01 -3.83 39.71
N GLN A 297 -22.73 -4.12 39.47
CA GLN A 297 -21.59 -3.61 40.22
C GLN A 297 -20.87 -2.47 39.47
N GLY A 298 -21.34 -2.12 38.27
CA GLY A 298 -20.76 -1.06 37.44
C GLY A 298 -19.59 -1.51 36.56
N TYR A 299 -19.30 -2.82 36.51
CA TYR A 299 -18.26 -3.40 35.65
C TYR A 299 -18.85 -3.83 34.31
N PRO A 300 -18.05 -3.99 33.23
CA PRO A 300 -18.59 -4.36 31.93
C PRO A 300 -19.22 -5.76 31.96
N ALA A 301 -20.45 -5.89 31.46
CA ALA A 301 -21.17 -7.16 31.38
C ALA A 301 -20.54 -8.14 30.36
N TYR A 302 -19.85 -7.58 29.36
CA TYR A 302 -19.14 -8.29 28.31
C TYR A 302 -17.74 -7.74 28.13
N LEU A 303 -16.85 -8.54 27.55
CA LEU A 303 -15.50 -8.14 27.15
C LEU A 303 -15.41 -8.21 25.63
N LEU A 304 -15.05 -7.09 25.01
CA LEU A 304 -14.78 -7.03 23.58
C LEU A 304 -13.30 -7.27 23.33
N SER A 305 -13.02 -8.20 22.42
CA SER A 305 -11.70 -8.47 21.86
C SER A 305 -11.65 -8.00 20.41
N VAL A 306 -10.51 -7.44 20.01
CA VAL A 306 -10.25 -7.01 18.62
C VAL A 306 -8.92 -7.62 18.20
N ASP A 307 -8.95 -8.38 17.10
CA ASP A 307 -7.78 -9.04 16.51
C ASP A 307 -7.10 -8.07 15.53
N ASN A 308 -7.78 -7.73 14.45
CA ASN A 308 -7.25 -6.82 13.45
C ASN A 308 -8.35 -6.05 12.71
N ILE A 309 -7.90 -5.07 11.92
CA ILE A 309 -8.71 -4.30 10.99
C ILE A 309 -8.10 -4.47 9.60
N THR A 310 -8.82 -5.09 8.68
CA THR A 310 -8.37 -5.29 7.30
C THR A 310 -9.07 -4.28 6.38
N VAL A 311 -8.29 -3.53 5.59
CA VAL A 311 -8.77 -2.48 4.69
C VAL A 311 -8.41 -2.85 3.28
N TYR A 312 -9.38 -2.86 2.37
CA TYR A 312 -9.14 -3.31 1.00
C TYR A 312 -10.18 -2.78 0.02
N ASP A 313 -9.92 -2.94 -1.27
CA ASP A 313 -10.90 -2.77 -2.34
C ASP A 313 -11.17 -4.11 -3.05
N GLU A 314 -12.08 -4.12 -4.03
CA GLU A 314 -12.40 -5.33 -4.81
C GLU A 314 -11.16 -5.96 -5.45
N ARG A 315 -10.21 -5.15 -5.94
CA ARG A 315 -9.00 -5.63 -6.62
C ARG A 315 -8.04 -6.30 -5.63
N GLY A 316 -7.96 -5.74 -4.42
CA GLY A 316 -7.14 -6.24 -3.33
C GLY A 316 -7.71 -7.54 -2.79
N ASP A 317 -9.03 -7.61 -2.62
CA ASP A 317 -9.72 -8.85 -2.26
C ASP A 317 -9.44 -9.94 -3.30
N GLU A 318 -9.65 -9.64 -4.59
CA GLU A 318 -9.36 -10.57 -5.67
C GLU A 318 -7.90 -11.02 -5.67
N LEU A 319 -6.94 -10.11 -5.50
CA LEU A 319 -5.52 -10.46 -5.48
C LEU A 319 -5.12 -11.35 -4.29
N MET A 320 -5.78 -11.19 -3.14
CA MET A 320 -5.49 -11.96 -1.93
C MET A 320 -6.30 -13.26 -1.83
N ASP A 321 -7.36 -13.40 -2.61
CA ASP A 321 -8.19 -14.61 -2.68
C ASP A 321 -7.50 -15.71 -3.52
N PRO A 322 -7.11 -16.85 -2.93
CA PRO A 322 -6.49 -17.95 -3.67
C PRO A 322 -7.43 -18.64 -4.67
N GLU A 323 -8.74 -18.39 -4.61
CA GLU A 323 -9.73 -18.92 -5.56
C GLU A 323 -9.96 -18.00 -6.77
N SER A 324 -9.36 -16.79 -6.78
CA SER A 324 -9.52 -15.84 -7.88
C SER A 324 -8.61 -16.11 -9.07
N ASP A 325 -8.93 -15.49 -10.22
CA ASP A 325 -8.10 -15.54 -11.43
C ASP A 325 -6.95 -14.50 -11.43
N ALA A 326 -6.74 -13.73 -10.36
CA ALA A 326 -5.79 -12.60 -10.36
C ALA A 326 -4.36 -13.03 -10.71
N ILE A 327 -3.90 -14.12 -10.09
CA ILE A 327 -2.57 -14.71 -10.33
C ILE A 327 -2.45 -15.16 -11.78
N ASP A 328 -3.45 -15.89 -12.29
CA ASP A 328 -3.46 -16.39 -13.66
C ASP A 328 -3.45 -15.26 -14.69
N ARG A 329 -4.15 -14.15 -14.43
CA ARG A 329 -4.15 -12.95 -15.29
C ARG A 329 -2.79 -12.27 -15.34
N ILE A 330 -2.12 -12.14 -14.19
CA ILE A 330 -0.75 -11.59 -14.12
C ILE A 330 0.22 -12.48 -14.89
N ILE A 331 0.16 -13.79 -14.69
CA ILE A 331 1.01 -14.77 -15.39
C ILE A 331 0.73 -14.77 -16.90
N ALA A 332 -0.54 -14.71 -17.30
CA ALA A 332 -0.91 -14.64 -18.71
C ALA A 332 -0.38 -13.37 -19.39
N GLN A 333 -0.46 -12.22 -18.71
CA GLN A 333 0.15 -10.99 -19.20
C GLN A 333 1.68 -11.13 -19.29
N ASP A 334 2.33 -11.66 -18.27
CA ASP A 334 3.78 -11.87 -18.27
C ASP A 334 4.22 -12.77 -19.45
N ASN A 335 3.49 -13.85 -19.70
CA ASN A 335 3.79 -14.80 -20.78
C ASN A 335 3.37 -14.31 -22.18
N SER A 336 2.61 -13.22 -22.30
CA SER A 336 2.12 -12.69 -23.58
C SER A 336 3.23 -12.28 -24.55
N LEU A 337 4.45 -12.05 -24.05
CA LEU A 337 5.63 -11.65 -24.83
C LEU A 337 6.78 -12.65 -24.69
N GLN A 338 6.45 -13.96 -24.56
CA GLN A 338 7.44 -15.00 -24.29
C GLN A 338 8.59 -15.08 -25.32
N ASP A 339 8.28 -14.84 -26.60
CA ASP A 339 9.26 -14.88 -27.69
C ASP A 339 10.24 -13.69 -27.67
N TYR A 340 9.98 -12.71 -26.81
CA TYR A 340 10.77 -11.48 -26.64
C TYR A 340 11.44 -11.39 -25.26
N HIS A 341 11.50 -12.49 -24.49
CA HIS A 341 12.06 -12.51 -23.13
C HIS A 341 13.43 -11.83 -22.98
N GLU A 342 14.32 -11.94 -23.98
CA GLU A 342 15.66 -11.32 -23.93
C GLU A 342 15.65 -9.78 -24.08
N TYR A 343 14.52 -9.21 -24.47
CA TYR A 343 14.34 -7.78 -24.75
C TYR A 343 13.32 -7.12 -23.80
N VAL A 344 12.57 -7.93 -23.06
CA VAL A 344 11.69 -7.45 -21.99
C VAL A 344 12.45 -7.56 -20.69
N THR A 345 12.94 -6.44 -20.17
CA THR A 345 13.72 -6.40 -18.93
C THR A 345 12.84 -6.37 -17.69
N GLY A 346 11.54 -6.06 -17.82
CA GLY A 346 10.65 -6.01 -16.67
C GLY A 346 9.33 -5.32 -16.95
N TRP A 347 8.55 -5.19 -15.88
CA TRP A 347 7.26 -4.53 -15.88
C TRP A 347 7.31 -3.26 -15.06
N VAL A 348 6.53 -2.26 -15.45
CA VAL A 348 6.39 -1.03 -14.68
C VAL A 348 5.07 -1.06 -13.93
N GLY A 349 5.15 -1.02 -12.60
CA GLY A 349 3.99 -0.94 -11.73
C GLY A 349 3.37 0.46 -11.72
N ILE A 350 2.58 0.76 -10.69
CA ILE A 350 2.03 2.10 -10.50
C ILE A 350 3.10 3.15 -10.26
N ASP A 351 2.80 4.36 -10.69
CA ASP A 351 3.63 5.54 -10.49
C ASP A 351 3.51 6.08 -9.08
N GLU A 352 4.63 6.20 -8.37
CA GLU A 352 4.73 6.77 -7.03
C GLU A 352 3.65 6.28 -6.04
N PRO A 353 3.72 5.05 -5.52
CA PRO A 353 2.69 4.50 -4.62
C PRO A 353 2.57 5.26 -3.28
N ARG A 354 1.60 6.18 -3.12
CA ARG A 354 1.59 7.09 -1.94
C ARG A 354 0.77 6.62 -0.75
N SER A 355 0.02 5.53 -0.85
CA SER A 355 -0.72 4.92 0.27
C SER A 355 -0.05 3.63 0.75
N ILE A 356 -0.10 3.38 2.06
CA ILE A 356 0.33 2.09 2.65
C ILE A 356 -0.53 0.94 2.10
N ASP A 357 -1.78 1.22 1.73
CA ASP A 357 -2.70 0.22 1.18
C ASP A 357 -2.21 -0.38 -0.16
N LEU A 358 -1.27 0.27 -0.84
CA LEU A 358 -0.69 -0.23 -2.09
C LEU A 358 0.43 -1.25 -1.87
N TYR A 359 1.01 -1.29 -0.66
CA TYR A 359 2.28 -1.98 -0.45
C TYR A 359 2.15 -3.50 -0.44
N GLU A 360 1.10 -4.04 0.18
CA GLU A 360 0.88 -5.48 0.18
C GLU A 360 0.53 -6.02 -1.22
N PRO A 361 -0.35 -5.36 -2.01
CA PRO A 361 -0.55 -5.71 -3.41
C PRO A 361 0.72 -5.66 -4.25
N ILE A 362 1.55 -4.63 -4.08
CA ILE A 362 2.86 -4.54 -4.73
C ILE A 362 3.76 -5.73 -4.37
N ARG A 363 3.81 -6.12 -3.10
CA ARG A 363 4.58 -7.27 -2.61
C ARG A 363 4.13 -8.57 -3.30
N VAL A 364 2.82 -8.81 -3.35
CA VAL A 364 2.23 -10.00 -3.96
C VAL A 364 2.49 -10.06 -5.46
N VAL A 365 2.27 -8.97 -6.20
CA VAL A 365 2.55 -8.94 -7.65
C VAL A 365 4.05 -9.15 -7.92
N THR A 366 4.93 -8.57 -7.10
CA THR A 366 6.38 -8.80 -7.20
C THR A 366 6.71 -10.28 -7.03
N GLU A 367 6.14 -10.93 -6.01
CA GLU A 367 6.34 -12.36 -5.74
C GLU A 367 5.82 -13.25 -6.89
N ILE A 368 4.67 -12.92 -7.47
CA ILE A 368 4.13 -13.65 -8.64
C ILE A 368 5.10 -13.56 -9.83
N LEU A 369 5.62 -12.37 -10.14
CA LEU A 369 6.56 -12.18 -11.26
C LEU A 369 7.92 -12.83 -11.01
N GLU A 370 8.42 -12.78 -9.77
CA GLU A 370 9.66 -13.45 -9.38
C GLU A 370 9.54 -14.98 -9.48
N ASN A 371 8.37 -15.54 -9.15
CA ASN A 371 8.10 -16.98 -9.23
C ASN A 371 7.78 -17.46 -10.66
N ASN A 372 7.15 -16.62 -11.50
CA ASN A 372 6.78 -16.99 -12.87
C ASN A 372 7.97 -16.96 -13.84
N THR A 373 8.89 -16.01 -13.65
CA THR A 373 10.09 -15.92 -14.49
C THR A 373 11.22 -16.75 -13.90
N GLU A 374 12.10 -17.34 -14.74
CA GLU A 374 13.23 -18.19 -14.31
C GLU A 374 14.18 -17.49 -13.33
N GLY A 375 13.78 -17.41 -12.07
CA GLY A 375 14.43 -16.67 -11.01
C GLY A 375 14.39 -15.15 -11.19
N GLY A 376 13.27 -14.53 -11.55
CA GLY A 376 13.08 -13.06 -11.46
C GLY A 376 13.66 -12.21 -12.60
N LYS A 377 13.78 -12.75 -13.82
CA LYS A 377 14.37 -12.06 -14.99
C LYS A 377 13.59 -10.83 -15.47
N ARG A 378 12.29 -10.74 -15.15
CA ARG A 378 11.43 -9.59 -15.52
C ARG A 378 10.76 -9.02 -14.29
N PRO A 379 11.55 -8.38 -13.41
CA PRO A 379 11.01 -7.92 -12.16
C PRO A 379 10.11 -6.69 -12.36
N LEU A 380 9.42 -6.33 -11.29
CA LEU A 380 8.58 -5.15 -11.22
C LEU A 380 9.41 -3.92 -10.83
N TRP A 381 9.22 -2.83 -11.56
CA TRP A 381 9.87 -1.53 -11.38
C TRP A 381 8.86 -0.44 -11.08
N PHE A 382 9.21 0.47 -10.17
CA PHE A 382 8.37 1.59 -9.78
C PHE A 382 9.07 2.91 -10.08
N PRO A 383 8.48 3.79 -10.90
CA PRO A 383 8.97 5.14 -11.03
C PRO A 383 8.67 5.90 -9.73
N MET A 384 9.70 6.59 -9.23
CA MET A 384 9.61 7.45 -8.05
C MET A 384 10.36 8.75 -8.30
N ALA A 385 9.74 9.87 -7.94
CA ALA A 385 10.41 11.17 -8.01
C ALA A 385 10.25 12.00 -6.74
N GLY A 386 11.30 12.77 -6.44
CA GLY A 386 11.39 14.04 -5.67
C GLY A 386 10.73 14.20 -4.29
N THR A 387 9.60 13.57 -4.01
CA THR A 387 8.75 13.76 -2.82
C THR A 387 8.87 12.64 -1.79
N TRP A 388 9.72 11.65 -2.07
CA TRP A 388 9.90 10.44 -1.29
C TRP A 388 11.08 10.50 -0.28
N ASP A 389 11.83 11.61 -0.25
CA ASP A 389 12.94 11.83 0.68
C ASP A 389 12.49 12.27 2.09
N GLY A 390 11.20 12.57 2.28
CA GLY A 390 10.61 13.11 3.51
C GLY A 390 9.58 12.20 4.19
N ALA A 391 8.65 12.80 4.92
CA ALA A 391 7.46 12.11 5.43
C ALA A 391 6.29 12.22 4.43
N TRP A 392 5.27 11.35 4.54
CA TRP A 392 4.06 11.40 3.70
C TRP A 392 3.42 12.79 3.61
N ASN A 393 3.53 13.55 4.70
CA ASN A 393 3.31 14.98 4.69
C ASN A 393 4.61 15.65 5.19
N ASN A 394 5.43 16.11 4.24
CA ASN A 394 6.81 16.61 4.43
C ASN A 394 6.91 17.95 5.18
N SER A 395 5.87 18.31 5.92
CA SER A 395 5.87 19.50 6.73
C SER A 395 6.44 19.14 8.10
N ASN A 396 7.74 19.32 8.31
CA ASN A 396 8.28 19.32 9.67
C ASN A 396 7.60 20.47 10.46
N PRO A 397 6.97 20.25 11.63
CA PRO A 397 7.08 19.09 12.54
C PRO A 397 5.86 18.15 12.60
N ASN A 398 5.45 17.53 11.49
CA ASN A 398 4.41 16.50 11.53
C ASN A 398 4.84 15.30 12.38
N ASN A 399 4.12 15.06 13.47
CA ASN A 399 4.44 14.06 14.49
C ASN A 399 3.28 13.08 14.75
N LEU A 400 2.27 13.04 13.88
CA LEU A 400 1.02 12.32 14.10
C LEU A 400 0.96 11.02 13.28
N GLY A 401 0.67 9.91 13.99
CA GLY A 401 0.44 8.58 13.43
C GLY A 401 1.42 8.16 12.34
N ALA A 402 0.91 7.56 11.27
CA ALA A 402 1.70 7.11 10.13
C ALA A 402 2.15 8.28 9.21
N MET A 403 1.42 9.40 9.20
CA MET A 403 1.78 10.56 8.36
C MET A 403 3.17 11.14 8.66
N LYS A 404 3.74 10.90 9.85
CA LYS A 404 5.10 11.33 10.25
C LYS A 404 6.22 10.45 9.69
N LEU A 405 5.89 9.26 9.21
CA LEU A 405 6.85 8.25 8.81
C LEU A 405 7.38 8.54 7.40
N ASN A 406 8.55 7.98 7.07
CA ASN A 406 9.10 8.09 5.73
C ASN A 406 8.51 6.97 4.84
N PRO A 407 7.91 7.33 3.69
CA PRO A 407 7.22 6.37 2.83
C PRO A 407 8.17 5.36 2.18
N ILE A 408 9.41 5.72 1.84
CA ILE A 408 10.42 4.77 1.31
C ILE A 408 10.76 3.73 2.38
N VAL A 409 10.95 4.17 3.63
CA VAL A 409 11.30 3.26 4.73
C VAL A 409 10.18 2.26 4.97
N GLU A 410 8.93 2.73 5.02
CA GLU A 410 7.78 1.84 5.18
C GLU A 410 7.58 0.92 3.98
N LEU A 411 7.71 1.43 2.74
CA LEU A 411 7.65 0.62 1.53
C LEU A 411 8.71 -0.49 1.58
N LYS A 412 9.95 -0.16 1.91
CA LYS A 412 11.04 -1.13 2.01
C LYS A 412 10.78 -2.21 3.08
N LYS A 413 10.19 -1.83 4.22
CA LYS A 413 9.87 -2.79 5.28
C LYS A 413 8.72 -3.73 4.88
N ARG A 414 7.67 -3.18 4.27
CA ARG A 414 6.43 -3.90 3.94
C ARG A 414 6.54 -4.71 2.65
N VAL A 415 7.15 -4.15 1.61
CA VAL A 415 7.38 -4.82 0.32
C VAL A 415 8.63 -5.69 0.34
N GLY A 416 9.66 -5.29 1.10
CA GLY A 416 10.96 -5.95 1.08
C GLY A 416 11.78 -5.57 -0.15
N LYS A 417 11.80 -6.44 -1.17
CA LYS A 417 12.52 -6.17 -2.42
C LYS A 417 11.64 -5.37 -3.36
N ALA A 418 12.04 -4.14 -3.67
CA ALA A 418 11.40 -3.31 -4.69
C ALA A 418 12.48 -2.75 -5.62
N ASN A 419 12.22 -2.76 -6.93
CA ASN A 419 13.06 -2.07 -7.89
C ASN A 419 12.50 -0.68 -8.14
N ILE A 420 13.36 0.32 -8.04
CA ILE A 420 12.96 1.72 -8.13
C ILE A 420 13.71 2.35 -9.28
N ILE A 421 12.94 2.99 -10.15
CA ILE A 421 13.43 3.96 -11.13
C ILE A 421 13.36 5.31 -10.43
N HIS A 422 14.51 5.85 -10.04
CA HIS A 422 14.53 7.16 -9.40
C HIS A 422 14.72 8.24 -10.48
N ASN A 423 13.65 8.97 -10.76
CA ASN A 423 13.71 10.11 -11.65
C ASN A 423 14.05 11.37 -10.85
N SER A 424 15.19 11.99 -11.16
CA SER A 424 15.53 13.30 -10.62
C SER A 424 14.86 14.37 -11.48
N TYR A 425 13.69 14.86 -11.06
CA TYR A 425 13.19 16.14 -11.56
C TYR A 425 14.06 17.25 -10.97
N LEU A 426 15.19 17.54 -11.63
CA LEU A 426 15.97 18.74 -11.32
C LEU A 426 15.16 20.03 -11.59
N PHE A 427 14.07 19.92 -12.35
CA PHE A 427 13.19 21.02 -12.74
C PHE A 427 11.73 20.55 -12.96
N ASP A 428 10.97 20.33 -11.89
CA ASP A 428 9.50 20.47 -11.94
C ASP A 428 9.20 21.74 -11.12
N ILE A 429 8.85 22.88 -11.72
CA ILE A 429 7.67 23.22 -12.53
C ILE A 429 8.07 24.36 -13.51
N PRO A 430 7.43 24.55 -14.68
CA PRO A 430 7.34 25.88 -15.30
C PRO A 430 6.60 26.90 -14.43
#